data_AF-A0A135VN85-F1
#
_entry.id   AF-A0A135VN85-F1
#
_cell.length_a   1.000
_cell.length_b   1.000
_cell.length_c   1.000
_cell.angle_alpha   90.00
_cell.angle_beta   90.00
_cell.angle_gamma   90.00
#
_symmetry.space_group_name_H-M   'P 1'
#
loop_
_entity.id
_entity.type
_entity.pdbx_description
1 polymer ?
#
loop_
_entity_poly.entity_id
_entity_poly.type
_entity_poly.pdbx_seq_one_letter_code
_entity_poly.pdbx_strand_id
1 'polypeptide(L)'
;MLTQLEDQLIAAHSEANGQGMIDVTLPLQVMFSNTDRTICKAKLRYHNPDRDASLILIVGLRSDILSPFQRFEVDRKGRYLPCDILGIVPGLALMVTSINTGLALSAIAKDNTTRLVLVFEGISGRKGGSLKSLSASVSYFMQRWTEWTDVLLGIIRRDPIVVSWDIDWREFLAGESGFVTMPWFRPMTFSERELALRRVLVASKALLASVLSETQLRDPMILGLKDWLDDLQPLPEVIGGIQVSEEVEI
;
A
#
# COMPACT_ATOMS: atom_id res chain seq x y z
N MET A 1 18.85 6.25 -5.80
CA MET A 1 17.94 5.45 -4.94
C MET A 1 18.50 4.06 -4.66
N LEU A 2 18.88 3.26 -5.67
CA LEU A 2 19.39 1.90 -5.44
C LEU A 2 20.72 1.83 -4.67
N THR A 3 21.68 2.71 -4.98
CA THR A 3 22.95 2.85 -4.21
C THR A 3 22.70 3.30 -2.78
N GLN A 4 21.83 4.29 -2.60
CA GLN A 4 21.43 4.79 -1.28
C GLN A 4 20.79 3.71 -0.41
N LEU A 5 19.95 2.84 -0.96
CA LEU A 5 19.37 1.72 -0.21
C LEU A 5 20.46 0.73 0.22
N GLU A 6 21.32 0.33 -0.70
CA GLU A 6 22.44 -0.58 -0.43
C GLU A 6 23.33 -0.03 0.69
N ASP A 7 23.72 1.25 0.60
CA ASP A 7 24.53 1.94 1.61
C ASP A 7 23.86 1.96 2.99
N GLN A 8 22.55 2.25 3.05
CA GLN A 8 21.79 2.26 4.30
C GLN A 8 21.70 0.87 4.95
N LEU A 9 21.54 -0.20 4.15
CA LEU A 9 21.53 -1.57 4.66
C LEU A 9 22.91 -2.02 5.14
N ILE A 10 23.98 -1.60 4.46
CA ILE A 10 25.37 -1.85 4.88
C ILE A 10 25.67 -1.12 6.20
N ALA A 11 25.25 0.14 6.32
CA ALA A 11 25.42 0.92 7.55
C ALA A 11 24.71 0.25 8.74
N ALA A 12 23.44 -0.10 8.58
CA ALA A 12 22.65 -0.77 9.62
C ALA A 12 23.26 -2.13 10.02
N HIS A 13 23.80 -2.88 9.06
CA HIS A 13 24.49 -4.15 9.34
C HIS A 13 25.78 -3.94 10.14
N SER A 14 26.54 -2.89 9.83
CA SER A 14 27.81 -2.57 10.48
C SER A 14 27.59 -2.13 11.94
N GLU A 15 26.55 -1.32 12.20
CA GLU A 15 26.16 -0.88 13.55
C GLU A 15 25.71 -2.03 14.45
N ALA A 16 25.06 -3.05 13.88
CA ALA A 16 24.55 -4.20 14.62
C ALA A 16 25.61 -5.31 14.86
N ASN A 17 26.89 -5.05 14.55
CA ASN A 17 27.98 -6.04 14.63
C ASN A 17 27.73 -7.35 13.84
N GLY A 18 26.90 -7.29 12.79
CA GLY A 18 26.78 -8.31 11.76
C GLY A 18 26.25 -9.70 12.16
N GLN A 19 25.63 -9.88 13.33
CA GLN A 19 25.07 -11.17 13.75
C GLN A 19 23.54 -11.21 13.73
N GLY A 20 23.00 -12.20 13.02
CA GLY A 20 21.57 -12.54 13.05
C GLY A 20 20.67 -11.66 12.17
N MET A 21 19.47 -11.38 12.69
CA MET A 21 18.45 -10.55 12.03
C MET A 21 18.53 -9.11 12.55
N ILE A 22 18.84 -8.20 11.65
CA ILE A 22 19.06 -6.77 11.94
C ILE A 22 17.75 -6.02 11.70
N ASP A 23 17.41 -5.12 12.62
CA ASP A 23 16.29 -4.21 12.41
C ASP A 23 16.67 -3.10 11.43
N VAL A 24 15.98 -3.03 10.31
CA VAL A 24 16.16 -1.98 9.29
C VAL A 24 14.84 -1.23 9.06
N THR A 25 13.94 -1.25 10.05
CA THR A 25 12.60 -0.66 9.92
C THR A 25 12.69 0.83 9.63
N LEU A 26 13.42 1.59 10.45
CA LEU A 26 13.47 3.05 10.33
C LEU A 26 14.04 3.53 8.97
N PRO A 27 15.20 3.02 8.50
CA PRO A 27 15.70 3.39 7.17
C PRO A 27 14.70 3.13 6.06
N LEU A 28 14.07 1.95 6.06
CA LEU A 28 13.11 1.59 5.01
C LEU A 28 11.78 2.33 5.14
N GLN A 29 11.37 2.67 6.37
CA GLN A 29 10.20 3.49 6.61
C GLN A 29 10.40 4.89 6.03
N VAL A 30 11.56 5.52 6.26
CA VAL A 30 11.90 6.83 5.67
C VAL A 30 11.94 6.77 4.15
N MET A 31 12.48 5.70 3.57
CA MET A 31 12.64 5.60 2.12
C MET A 31 11.34 5.26 1.37
N PHE A 32 10.46 4.46 1.98
CA PHE A 32 9.38 3.81 1.23
C PHE A 32 7.96 4.02 1.78
N SER A 33 7.80 4.67 2.93
CA SER A 33 6.46 5.06 3.40
C SER A 33 5.93 6.26 2.63
N ASN A 34 4.63 6.31 2.43
CA ASN A 34 3.92 7.41 1.80
C ASN A 34 2.47 7.48 2.32
N THR A 35 1.61 8.21 1.63
CA THR A 35 0.21 8.41 2.01
C THR A 35 -0.66 7.14 1.93
N ASP A 36 -0.23 6.11 1.21
CA ASP A 36 -1.03 4.89 0.96
C ASP A 36 -0.49 3.65 1.68
N ARG A 37 0.76 3.70 2.16
CA ARG A 37 1.42 2.58 2.85
C ARG A 37 2.57 3.05 3.76
N THR A 38 2.87 2.25 4.76
CA THR A 38 3.97 2.48 5.73
C THR A 38 4.72 1.19 6.01
N ILE A 39 6.03 1.28 6.25
CA ILE A 39 6.81 0.13 6.72
C ILE A 39 6.62 0.01 8.24
N CYS A 40 5.87 -1.00 8.68
CA CYS A 40 5.64 -1.25 10.11
C CYS A 40 6.82 -1.98 10.76
N LYS A 41 7.46 -2.89 10.01
CA LYS A 41 8.60 -3.68 10.50
C LYS A 41 9.45 -4.16 9.33
N ALA A 42 10.77 -4.12 9.49
CA ALA A 42 11.69 -4.69 8.53
C ALA A 42 12.87 -5.38 9.22
N LYS A 43 13.17 -6.62 8.81
CA LYS A 43 14.27 -7.41 9.34
C LYS A 43 15.16 -7.94 8.22
N LEU A 44 16.43 -7.56 8.25
CA LEU A 44 17.46 -7.98 7.29
C LEU A 44 18.31 -9.10 7.89
N ARG A 45 18.51 -10.18 7.14
CA ARG A 45 19.59 -11.13 7.35
C ARG A 45 20.61 -10.95 6.24
N TYR A 46 21.81 -10.56 6.62
CA TYR A 46 22.95 -10.45 5.72
C TYR A 46 24.19 -10.89 6.48
N HIS A 47 25.08 -11.62 5.82
CA HIS A 47 26.31 -12.14 6.44
C HIS A 47 27.54 -11.67 5.68
N ASN A 48 27.60 -11.94 4.39
CA ASN A 48 28.65 -11.52 3.48
C ASN A 48 28.11 -11.58 2.03
N PRO A 49 28.85 -11.02 1.05
CA PRO A 49 28.40 -10.98 -0.34
C PRO A 49 28.17 -12.36 -0.97
N ASP A 50 28.88 -13.39 -0.48
CA ASP A 50 28.88 -14.76 -1.03
C ASP A 50 27.74 -15.64 -0.50
N ARG A 51 27.00 -15.16 0.50
CA ARG A 51 25.81 -15.83 1.04
C ARG A 51 24.55 -15.05 0.69
N ASP A 52 23.46 -15.78 0.50
CA ASP A 52 22.17 -15.16 0.23
C ASP A 52 21.73 -14.24 1.38
N ALA A 53 21.16 -13.11 0.99
CA ALA A 53 20.59 -12.13 1.89
C ALA A 53 19.08 -12.26 1.87
N SER A 54 18.40 -12.00 2.99
CA SER A 54 16.95 -12.01 3.04
C SER A 54 16.41 -10.81 3.81
N LEU A 55 15.36 -10.19 3.29
CA LEU A 55 14.66 -9.09 3.94
C LEU A 55 13.20 -9.44 4.12
N ILE A 56 12.73 -9.40 5.37
CA ILE A 56 11.31 -9.52 5.71
C ILE A 56 10.77 -8.12 5.95
N LEU A 57 9.70 -7.76 5.24
CA LEU A 57 9.00 -6.50 5.34
C LEU A 57 7.55 -6.74 5.76
N ILE A 58 7.07 -5.99 6.74
CA ILE A 58 5.66 -5.88 7.09
C ILE A 58 5.24 -4.47 6.72
N VAL A 59 4.32 -4.37 5.76
CA VAL A 59 3.83 -3.11 5.21
C VAL A 59 2.38 -2.92 5.66
N GLY A 60 2.13 -1.84 6.40
CA GLY A 60 0.79 -1.38 6.73
C GLY A 60 0.23 -0.55 5.58
N LEU A 61 -1.08 -0.67 5.34
CA LEU A 61 -1.78 0.14 4.35
C LEU A 61 -2.37 1.40 4.97
N ARG A 62 -3.14 2.16 4.21
CA ARG A 62 -3.75 3.42 4.67
C ARG A 62 -4.61 3.23 5.92
N SER A 63 -5.27 2.10 6.10
CA SER A 63 -6.01 1.78 7.34
C SER A 63 -5.11 1.72 8.59
N ASP A 64 -3.85 1.26 8.45
CA ASP A 64 -2.86 1.25 9.52
C ASP A 64 -2.36 2.66 9.83
N ILE A 65 -2.11 3.47 8.78
CA ILE A 65 -1.75 4.89 8.90
C ILE A 65 -2.86 5.68 9.60
N LEU A 66 -4.12 5.41 9.27
CA LEU A 66 -5.28 6.12 9.81
C LEU A 66 -5.73 5.58 11.18
N SER A 67 -5.16 4.48 11.66
CA SER A 67 -5.55 3.86 12.93
C SER A 67 -5.56 4.77 14.16
N PRO A 68 -4.74 5.85 14.26
CA PRO A 68 -4.83 6.79 15.37
C PRO A 68 -6.03 7.77 15.31
N PHE A 69 -6.70 7.87 14.16
CA PHE A 69 -7.80 8.82 13.94
C PHE A 69 -9.15 8.24 14.35
N GLN A 70 -10.09 9.11 14.68
CA GLN A 70 -11.44 8.70 15.05
C GLN A 70 -12.11 7.96 13.89
N ARG A 71 -12.67 6.79 14.22
CA ARG A 71 -13.41 5.92 13.31
C ARG A 71 -14.69 5.47 13.99
N PHE A 72 -15.82 5.57 13.29
CA PHE A 72 -17.08 5.00 13.77
C PHE A 72 -17.18 3.53 13.35
N GLU A 73 -17.84 2.73 14.17
CA GLU A 73 -18.08 1.33 13.84
C GLU A 73 -18.99 1.24 12.62
N VAL A 74 -18.52 0.52 11.62
CA VAL A 74 -19.29 0.22 10.42
C VAL A 74 -19.54 -1.28 10.44
N ASP A 75 -20.81 -1.68 10.41
CA ASP A 75 -21.18 -3.08 10.18
C ASP A 75 -20.96 -3.44 8.72
N ARG A 76 -19.70 -3.65 8.35
CA ARG A 76 -19.30 -4.07 7.00
C ARG A 76 -18.67 -5.44 7.07
N LYS A 77 -19.32 -6.39 6.39
CA LYS A 77 -18.75 -7.71 6.13
C LYS A 77 -17.73 -7.54 4.99
N GLY A 78 -16.44 -7.60 5.30
CA GLY A 78 -15.40 -7.39 4.29
C GLY A 78 -14.01 -7.82 4.74
N ARG A 79 -13.16 -8.17 3.77
CA ARG A 79 -11.75 -8.52 4.03
C ARG A 79 -10.86 -7.29 4.20
N TYR A 80 -11.15 -6.21 3.47
CA TYR A 80 -10.34 -5.00 3.41
C TYR A 80 -11.20 -3.74 3.60
N LEU A 81 -10.57 -2.59 3.83
CA LEU A 81 -11.23 -1.29 3.95
C LEU A 81 -11.06 -0.46 2.67
N PRO A 82 -12.05 0.36 2.24
CA PRO A 82 -11.92 1.16 1.02
C PRO A 82 -10.69 2.08 0.98
N CYS A 83 -10.25 2.61 2.12
CA CYS A 83 -9.06 3.45 2.20
C CYS A 83 -7.79 2.70 1.79
N ASP A 84 -7.79 1.37 1.88
CA ASP A 84 -6.68 0.54 1.44
C ASP A 84 -6.64 0.36 -0.08
N ILE A 85 -7.68 0.68 -0.86
CA ILE A 85 -7.78 0.39 -2.31
C ILE A 85 -6.52 0.82 -3.06
N LEU A 86 -6.07 2.06 -2.82
CA LEU A 86 -4.93 2.64 -3.53
C LEU A 86 -3.61 1.93 -3.23
N GLY A 87 -3.46 1.36 -2.03
CA GLY A 87 -2.30 0.55 -1.66
C GLY A 87 -2.45 -0.92 -2.05
N ILE A 88 -3.59 -1.53 -1.75
CA ILE A 88 -3.80 -2.98 -1.86
C ILE A 88 -3.96 -3.45 -3.30
N VAL A 89 -4.64 -2.70 -4.17
CA VAL A 89 -4.88 -3.13 -5.55
C VAL A 89 -3.54 -3.23 -6.32
N PRO A 90 -2.68 -2.18 -6.33
CA PRO A 90 -1.35 -2.30 -6.91
C PRO A 90 -0.45 -3.31 -6.16
N GLY A 91 -0.55 -3.38 -4.83
CA GLY A 91 0.28 -4.24 -4.00
C GLY A 91 0.07 -5.73 -4.29
N LEU A 92 -1.19 -6.18 -4.33
CA LEU A 92 -1.53 -7.56 -4.65
C LEU A 92 -1.21 -7.91 -6.11
N ALA A 93 -1.43 -6.97 -7.04
CA ALA A 93 -1.00 -7.15 -8.42
C ALA A 93 0.52 -7.40 -8.49
N LEU A 94 1.32 -6.61 -7.77
CA LEU A 94 2.77 -6.77 -7.74
C LEU A 94 3.23 -8.05 -7.07
N MET A 95 2.57 -8.45 -5.98
CA MET A 95 2.85 -9.71 -5.30
C MET A 95 2.72 -10.88 -6.29
N VAL A 96 1.67 -10.88 -7.13
CA VAL A 96 1.44 -11.94 -8.12
C VAL A 96 2.36 -11.85 -9.33
N THR A 97 2.76 -10.64 -9.77
CA THR A 97 3.69 -10.49 -10.91
C THR A 97 5.16 -10.69 -10.55
N SER A 98 5.53 -10.49 -9.28
CA SER A 98 6.92 -10.43 -8.85
C SER A 98 7.41 -11.72 -8.19
N ILE A 99 6.57 -12.76 -8.13
CA ILE A 99 6.97 -14.08 -7.65
C ILE A 99 8.16 -14.55 -8.50
N ASN A 100 9.27 -14.90 -7.84
CA ASN A 100 10.53 -15.34 -8.46
C ASN A 100 11.35 -14.27 -9.19
N THR A 101 11.01 -12.98 -9.09
CA THR A 101 11.89 -11.87 -9.57
C THR A 101 12.63 -11.16 -8.43
N GLY A 102 12.62 -11.75 -7.23
CA GLY A 102 13.30 -11.29 -6.02
C GLY A 102 12.38 -11.21 -4.81
N LEU A 103 11.06 -11.20 -5.02
CA LEU A 103 10.07 -11.53 -3.98
C LEU A 103 9.95 -13.05 -3.92
N ALA A 104 10.35 -13.63 -2.80
CA ALA A 104 10.36 -15.07 -2.56
C ALA A 104 9.05 -15.56 -1.97
N LEU A 105 8.50 -14.82 -1.00
CA LEU A 105 7.23 -15.14 -0.35
C LEU A 105 6.43 -13.86 -0.12
N SER A 106 5.11 -14.00 -0.13
CA SER A 106 4.22 -12.92 0.25
C SER A 106 2.95 -13.46 0.91
N ALA A 107 2.41 -12.71 1.85
CA ALA A 107 1.20 -13.07 2.58
C ALA A 107 0.44 -11.82 3.02
N ILE A 108 -0.85 -12.01 3.30
CA ILE A 108 -1.71 -10.98 3.88
C ILE A 108 -1.90 -11.33 5.36
N ALA A 109 -1.42 -10.46 6.25
CA ALA A 109 -1.66 -10.57 7.68
C ALA A 109 -2.85 -9.68 8.06
N LYS A 110 -3.81 -10.26 8.79
CA LYS A 110 -5.04 -9.58 9.18
C LYS A 110 -5.18 -9.60 10.70
N ASP A 111 -4.98 -8.42 11.29
CA ASP A 111 -5.34 -8.13 12.66
C ASP A 111 -6.47 -7.08 12.65
N ASN A 112 -6.31 -5.96 13.36
CA ASN A 112 -7.21 -4.82 13.32
C ASN A 112 -7.12 -4.01 12.01
N THR A 113 -6.01 -4.16 11.28
CA THR A 113 -5.69 -3.46 10.03
C THR A 113 -5.11 -4.44 9.01
N THR A 114 -5.21 -4.10 7.72
CA THR A 114 -4.64 -4.93 6.64
C THR A 114 -3.14 -4.71 6.55
N ARG A 115 -2.34 -5.78 6.62
CA ARG A 115 -0.90 -5.73 6.44
C ARG A 115 -0.43 -6.72 5.37
N LEU A 116 0.56 -6.31 4.59
CA LEU A 116 1.21 -7.16 3.60
C LEU A 116 2.59 -7.57 4.14
N VAL A 117 2.82 -8.87 4.20
CA VAL A 117 4.12 -9.45 4.57
C VAL A 117 4.83 -9.82 3.28
N LEU A 118 6.02 -9.27 3.07
CA LEU A 118 6.83 -9.45 1.87
C LEU A 118 8.21 -9.97 2.28
N VAL A 119 8.65 -11.07 1.66
CA VAL A 119 9.98 -11.63 1.88
C VAL A 119 10.77 -11.55 0.59
N PHE A 120 11.85 -10.79 0.61
CA PHE A 120 12.77 -10.63 -0.51
C PHE A 120 14.05 -11.42 -0.28
N GLU A 121 14.61 -11.95 -1.36
CA GLU A 121 15.88 -12.67 -1.35
C GLU A 121 16.87 -12.06 -2.33
N GLY A 122 18.11 -11.90 -1.88
CA GLY A 122 19.25 -11.47 -2.66
C GLY A 122 20.19 -12.64 -2.90
N ILE A 123 20.37 -13.00 -4.18
CA ILE A 123 21.15 -14.17 -4.57
C ILE A 123 22.64 -13.81 -4.65
N SER A 124 23.49 -14.54 -3.94
CA SER A 124 24.94 -14.25 -3.88
C SER A 124 25.66 -14.42 -5.22
N GLY A 125 25.17 -15.31 -6.08
CA GLY A 125 25.73 -15.56 -7.42
C GLY A 125 25.54 -14.41 -8.44
N ARG A 126 24.87 -13.31 -8.08
CA ARG A 126 24.67 -12.16 -8.97
C ARG A 126 25.81 -11.14 -8.88
N LYS A 127 26.05 -10.44 -10.00
CA LYS A 127 27.10 -9.42 -10.09
C LYS A 127 26.90 -8.31 -9.06
N GLY A 128 27.86 -8.17 -8.16
CA GLY A 128 27.83 -7.19 -7.06
C GLY A 128 27.30 -7.74 -5.72
N GLY A 129 27.05 -9.05 -5.62
CA GLY A 129 26.73 -9.73 -4.36
C GLY A 129 25.24 -9.74 -4.00
N SER A 130 24.92 -10.52 -2.97
CA SER A 130 23.55 -10.75 -2.51
C SER A 130 22.82 -9.47 -2.09
N LEU A 131 23.50 -8.58 -1.36
CA LEU A 131 22.87 -7.35 -0.85
C LEU A 131 22.49 -6.38 -1.97
N LYS A 132 23.34 -6.22 -2.98
CA LYS A 132 23.01 -5.40 -4.15
C LYS A 132 21.81 -5.96 -4.91
N SER A 133 21.76 -7.28 -5.10
CA SER A 133 20.61 -7.93 -5.73
C SER A 133 19.33 -7.71 -4.92
N LEU A 134 19.41 -7.86 -3.60
CA LEU A 134 18.28 -7.64 -2.69
C LEU A 134 17.77 -6.20 -2.80
N SER A 135 18.67 -5.22 -2.68
CA SER A 135 18.36 -3.79 -2.79
C SER A 135 17.72 -3.46 -4.13
N ALA A 136 18.19 -4.08 -5.22
CA ALA A 136 17.60 -3.90 -6.54
C ALA A 136 16.16 -4.40 -6.61
N SER A 137 15.90 -5.62 -6.13
CA SER A 137 14.56 -6.21 -6.13
C SER A 137 13.58 -5.42 -5.24
N VAL A 138 14.01 -5.01 -4.04
CA VAL A 138 13.19 -4.18 -3.14
C VAL A 138 12.89 -2.83 -3.76
N SER A 139 13.91 -2.14 -4.29
CA SER A 139 13.73 -0.82 -4.94
C SER A 139 12.78 -0.91 -6.12
N TYR A 140 12.95 -1.92 -6.98
CA TYR A 140 12.07 -2.12 -8.13
C TYR A 140 10.62 -2.35 -7.72
N PHE A 141 10.40 -3.23 -6.73
CA PHE A 141 9.06 -3.52 -6.22
C PHE A 141 8.39 -2.27 -5.63
N MET A 142 9.08 -1.55 -4.75
CA MET A 142 8.53 -0.36 -4.09
C MET A 142 8.30 0.79 -5.06
N GLN A 143 9.20 0.98 -6.03
CA GLN A 143 9.02 1.98 -7.08
C GLN A 143 7.81 1.64 -7.95
N ARG A 144 7.71 0.40 -8.42
CA ARG A 144 6.58 -0.05 -9.25
C ARG A 144 5.25 0.07 -8.51
N TRP A 145 5.26 -0.15 -7.20
CA TRP A 145 4.07 0.02 -6.35
C TRP A 145 3.60 1.47 -6.37
N THR A 146 4.51 2.43 -6.19
CA THR A 146 4.17 3.86 -6.36
C THR A 146 3.63 4.15 -7.75
N GLU A 147 4.34 3.71 -8.80
CA GLU A 147 3.94 3.97 -10.19
C GLU A 147 2.52 3.46 -10.48
N TRP A 148 2.17 2.25 -10.04
CA TRP A 148 0.84 1.69 -10.24
C TRP A 148 -0.23 2.34 -9.39
N THR A 149 0.13 2.83 -8.21
CA THR A 149 -0.76 3.67 -7.39
C THR A 149 -1.10 4.97 -8.11
N ASP A 150 -0.08 5.62 -8.70
CA ASP A 150 -0.25 6.85 -9.47
C ASP A 150 -1.05 6.61 -10.76
N VAL A 151 -0.86 5.46 -11.42
CA VAL A 151 -1.69 5.05 -12.57
C VAL A 151 -3.15 4.88 -12.15
N LEU A 152 -3.43 4.18 -11.04
CA LEU A 152 -4.78 4.01 -10.54
C LEU A 152 -5.46 5.36 -10.28
N LEU A 153 -4.78 6.24 -9.54
CA LEU A 153 -5.26 7.60 -9.30
C LEU A 153 -5.43 8.40 -10.60
N GLY A 154 -4.53 8.22 -11.55
CA GLY A 154 -4.59 8.85 -12.88
C GLY A 154 -5.82 8.41 -13.67
N ILE A 155 -6.18 7.11 -13.64
CA ILE A 155 -7.39 6.58 -14.28
C ILE A 155 -8.62 7.21 -13.63
N ILE A 156 -8.69 7.21 -12.30
CA ILE A 156 -9.83 7.76 -11.55
C ILE A 156 -10.01 9.27 -11.85
N ARG A 157 -8.92 10.05 -11.74
CA ARG A 157 -8.95 11.51 -11.95
C ARG A 157 -9.29 11.92 -13.38
N ARG A 158 -9.02 11.06 -14.36
CA ARG A 158 -9.31 11.33 -15.78
C ARG A 158 -10.64 10.73 -16.24
N ASP A 159 -11.40 10.06 -15.36
CA ASP A 159 -12.71 9.53 -15.71
C ASP A 159 -13.65 10.70 -16.03
N PRO A 160 -14.23 10.77 -17.25
CA PRO A 160 -15.01 11.91 -17.71
C PRO A 160 -16.26 12.19 -16.87
N ILE A 161 -16.70 11.23 -16.07
CA ILE A 161 -17.89 11.37 -15.21
C ILE A 161 -17.57 12.16 -13.93
N VAL A 162 -16.34 12.05 -13.42
CA VAL A 162 -15.93 12.61 -12.12
C VAL A 162 -14.72 13.54 -12.20
N VAL A 163 -14.13 13.73 -13.39
CA VAL A 163 -12.94 14.57 -13.62
C VAL A 163 -13.12 16.01 -13.14
N SER A 164 -14.33 16.55 -13.20
CA SER A 164 -14.64 17.92 -12.79
C SER A 164 -14.87 18.10 -11.28
N TRP A 165 -14.87 17.02 -10.49
CA TRP A 165 -15.35 17.07 -9.10
C TRP A 165 -14.33 17.64 -8.11
N ASP A 166 -13.06 17.77 -8.50
CA ASP A 166 -11.94 18.23 -7.65
C ASP A 166 -11.95 17.62 -6.23
N ILE A 167 -11.92 16.29 -6.18
CA ILE A 167 -12.04 15.50 -4.95
C ILE A 167 -10.67 14.96 -4.52
N ASP A 168 -10.38 15.03 -3.22
CA ASP A 168 -9.35 14.20 -2.61
C ASP A 168 -9.85 12.75 -2.47
N TRP A 169 -9.47 11.91 -3.43
CA TRP A 169 -9.82 10.50 -3.48
C TRP A 169 -9.36 9.70 -2.25
N ARG A 170 -8.26 10.11 -1.62
CA ARG A 170 -7.74 9.44 -0.42
C ARG A 170 -8.60 9.73 0.79
N GLU A 171 -9.15 10.94 0.85
CA GLU A 171 -10.06 11.39 1.89
C GLU A 171 -11.46 10.80 1.71
N PHE A 172 -11.95 10.80 0.47
CA PHE A 172 -13.19 10.10 0.11
C PHE A 172 -13.18 8.63 0.57
N LEU A 173 -12.11 7.89 0.22
CA LEU A 173 -11.98 6.48 0.60
C LEU A 173 -11.78 6.28 2.12
N ALA A 174 -11.17 7.25 2.81
CA ALA A 174 -11.09 7.24 4.28
C ALA A 174 -12.48 7.36 4.91
N GLY A 175 -13.30 8.31 4.43
CA GLY A 175 -14.70 8.46 4.82
C GLY A 175 -15.52 7.19 4.59
N GLU A 176 -15.38 6.58 3.40
CA GLU A 176 -16.04 5.31 3.07
C GLU A 176 -15.53 4.11 3.92
N SER A 177 -14.47 4.28 4.69
CA SER A 177 -13.95 3.29 5.64
C SER A 177 -14.41 3.53 7.08
N GLY A 178 -15.19 4.59 7.31
CA GLY A 178 -15.70 5.01 8.61
C GLY A 178 -14.80 5.97 9.37
N PHE A 179 -13.70 6.46 8.77
CA PHE A 179 -12.90 7.50 9.41
C PHE A 179 -13.61 8.85 9.28
N VAL A 180 -13.49 9.68 10.31
CA VAL A 180 -14.01 11.07 10.26
C VAL A 180 -13.23 11.82 9.18
N THR A 181 -13.94 12.40 8.20
CA THR A 181 -13.27 13.12 7.12
C THR A 181 -12.80 14.49 7.58
N MET A 182 -11.75 15.03 6.95
CA MET A 182 -11.20 16.32 7.29
C MET A 182 -12.19 17.47 7.04
N PRO A 183 -12.13 18.57 7.81
CA PRO A 183 -13.11 19.67 7.71
C PRO A 183 -13.12 20.44 6.37
N TRP A 184 -12.06 20.28 5.57
CA TRP A 184 -11.96 20.84 4.21
C TRP A 184 -12.47 19.87 3.14
N PHE A 185 -12.79 18.63 3.48
CA PHE A 185 -13.34 17.67 2.53
C PHE A 185 -14.76 18.11 2.14
N ARG A 186 -14.99 18.24 0.83
CA ARG A 186 -16.30 18.64 0.32
C ARG A 186 -17.36 17.60 0.69
N PRO A 187 -18.50 18.01 1.27
CA PRO A 187 -19.63 17.10 1.48
C PRO A 187 -20.12 16.48 0.17
N MET A 188 -20.38 15.18 0.19
CA MET A 188 -20.91 14.42 -0.95
C MET A 188 -22.23 13.75 -0.59
N THR A 189 -23.21 13.87 -1.47
CA THR A 189 -24.48 13.14 -1.37
C THR A 189 -24.25 11.64 -1.52
N PHE A 190 -25.19 10.82 -1.03
CA PHE A 190 -25.10 9.36 -1.15
C PHE A 190 -24.91 8.91 -2.61
N SER A 191 -25.67 9.50 -3.55
CA SER A 191 -25.57 9.17 -4.98
C SER A 191 -24.23 9.57 -5.60
N GLU A 192 -23.63 10.70 -5.18
CA GLU A 192 -22.28 11.07 -5.59
C GLU A 192 -21.25 10.07 -5.06
N ARG A 193 -21.36 9.65 -3.79
CA ARG A 193 -20.47 8.65 -3.18
C ARG A 193 -20.59 7.29 -3.84
N GLU A 194 -21.81 6.83 -4.13
CA GLU A 194 -22.06 5.61 -4.89
C GLU A 194 -21.39 5.66 -6.27
N LEU A 195 -21.58 6.76 -7.01
CA LEU A 195 -20.97 6.94 -8.32
C LEU A 195 -19.44 6.97 -8.22
N ALA A 196 -18.88 7.71 -7.27
CA ALA A 196 -17.44 7.80 -7.04
C ALA A 196 -16.83 6.42 -6.72
N LEU A 197 -17.45 5.65 -5.82
CA LEU A 197 -17.01 4.30 -5.46
C LEU A 197 -17.04 3.37 -6.67
N ARG A 198 -18.09 3.46 -7.50
CA ARG A 198 -18.17 2.71 -8.75
C ARG A 198 -17.06 3.08 -9.74
N ARG A 199 -16.65 4.35 -9.84
CA ARG A 199 -15.52 4.76 -10.69
C ARG A 199 -14.19 4.21 -10.16
N VAL A 200 -13.99 4.24 -8.84
CA VAL A 200 -12.82 3.61 -8.19
C VAL A 200 -12.75 2.11 -8.49
N LEU A 201 -13.89 1.41 -8.42
CA LEU A 201 -14.00 -0.01 -8.77
C LEU A 201 -13.60 -0.28 -10.23
N VAL A 202 -14.16 0.49 -11.17
CA VAL A 202 -13.84 0.38 -12.60
C VAL A 202 -12.35 0.61 -12.84
N ALA A 203 -11.78 1.66 -12.25
CA ALA A 203 -10.35 1.96 -12.38
C ALA A 203 -9.46 0.86 -11.79
N SER A 204 -9.83 0.31 -10.64
CA SER A 204 -9.11 -0.78 -9.99
C SER A 204 -9.08 -2.04 -10.87
N LYS A 205 -10.23 -2.40 -11.44
CA LYS A 205 -10.34 -3.52 -12.38
C LYS A 205 -9.55 -3.28 -13.67
N ALA A 206 -9.57 -2.06 -14.19
CA ALA A 206 -8.81 -1.68 -15.38
C ALA A 206 -7.30 -1.76 -15.14
N LEU A 207 -6.81 -1.32 -13.97
CA LEU A 207 -5.41 -1.51 -13.60
C LEU A 207 -5.06 -3.01 -13.58
N LEU A 208 -5.81 -3.82 -12.84
CA LEU A 208 -5.56 -5.26 -12.75
C LEU A 208 -5.51 -5.94 -14.12
N ALA A 209 -6.48 -5.62 -15.00
CA ALA A 209 -6.53 -6.18 -16.35
C ALA A 209 -5.39 -5.72 -17.26
N SER A 210 -4.79 -4.56 -17.00
CA SER A 210 -3.68 -4.03 -17.82
C SER A 210 -2.30 -4.52 -17.40
N VAL A 211 -2.13 -4.89 -16.12
CA VAL A 211 -0.82 -5.32 -15.58
C VAL A 211 -0.70 -6.82 -15.32
N LEU A 212 -1.82 -7.55 -15.30
CA LEU A 212 -1.83 -9.00 -15.05
C LEU A 212 -2.20 -9.78 -16.32
N SER A 213 -1.54 -10.91 -16.52
CA SER A 213 -1.95 -11.92 -17.52
C SER A 213 -3.23 -12.65 -17.11
N GLU A 214 -3.89 -13.32 -18.05
CA GLU A 214 -5.10 -14.12 -17.76
C GLU A 214 -4.86 -15.19 -16.68
N THR A 215 -3.68 -15.81 -16.66
CA THR A 215 -3.30 -16.78 -15.63
C THR A 215 -3.19 -16.12 -14.25
N GLN A 216 -2.57 -14.94 -14.17
CA GLN A 216 -2.41 -14.20 -12.91
C GLN A 216 -3.74 -13.63 -12.40
N LEU A 217 -4.67 -13.30 -13.30
CA LEU A 217 -6.03 -12.87 -12.93
C LEU A 217 -6.86 -13.99 -12.26
N ARG A 218 -6.42 -15.25 -12.38
CA ARG A 218 -7.02 -16.41 -11.70
C ARG A 218 -6.35 -16.74 -10.37
N ASP A 219 -5.32 -15.99 -9.96
CA ASP A 219 -4.70 -16.17 -8.66
C ASP A 219 -5.73 -15.95 -7.54
N PRO A 220 -5.80 -16.83 -6.51
CA PRO A 220 -6.77 -16.72 -5.43
C PRO A 220 -6.77 -15.38 -4.70
N MET A 221 -5.62 -14.72 -4.57
CA MET A 221 -5.53 -13.39 -3.95
C MET A 221 -6.22 -12.33 -4.81
N ILE A 222 -6.06 -12.42 -6.13
CA ILE A 222 -6.68 -11.49 -7.09
C ILE A 222 -8.18 -11.74 -7.21
N LEU A 223 -8.61 -13.00 -7.19
CA LEU A 223 -10.03 -13.35 -7.16
C LEU A 223 -10.69 -12.80 -5.88
N GLY A 224 -10.10 -13.06 -4.71
CA GLY A 224 -10.63 -12.54 -3.45
C GLY A 224 -10.63 -11.01 -3.36
N LEU A 225 -9.67 -10.33 -4.02
CA LEU A 225 -9.66 -8.88 -4.16
C LEU A 225 -10.82 -8.39 -5.05
N LYS A 226 -11.05 -9.05 -6.19
CA LYS A 226 -12.14 -8.71 -7.12
C LYS A 226 -13.51 -8.90 -6.49
N ASP A 227 -13.72 -10.01 -5.80
CA ASP A 227 -14.98 -10.30 -5.11
C ASP A 227 -15.27 -9.21 -4.07
N TRP A 228 -14.27 -8.86 -3.24
CA TRP A 228 -14.42 -7.77 -2.28
C TRP A 228 -14.74 -6.44 -2.95
N LEU A 229 -14.03 -6.11 -4.05
CA LEU A 229 -14.25 -4.89 -4.81
C LEU A 229 -15.68 -4.81 -5.38
N ASP A 230 -16.26 -5.95 -5.81
CA ASP A 230 -17.62 -6.02 -6.35
C ASP A 230 -18.72 -5.91 -5.29
N ASP A 231 -18.43 -6.32 -4.05
CA ASP A 231 -19.35 -6.20 -2.92
C ASP A 231 -19.31 -4.83 -2.23
N LEU A 232 -18.45 -3.89 -2.69
CA LEU A 232 -18.35 -2.55 -2.10
C LEU A 232 -19.61 -1.72 -2.35
N GLN A 233 -20.25 -1.31 -1.25
CA GLN A 233 -21.40 -0.39 -1.23
C GLN A 233 -21.06 0.86 -0.41
N PRO A 234 -21.47 2.07 -0.82
CA PRO A 234 -21.19 3.28 -0.04
C PRO A 234 -21.79 3.19 1.37
N LEU A 235 -21.16 3.83 2.35
CA LEU A 235 -21.72 3.90 3.71
C LEU A 235 -23.04 4.68 3.72
N PRO A 236 -24.00 4.37 4.62
CA PRO A 236 -25.20 5.17 4.77
C PRO A 236 -24.89 6.65 5.05
N GLU A 237 -23.89 6.89 5.89
CA GLU A 237 -23.44 8.22 6.29
C GLU A 237 -21.91 8.27 6.38
N VAL A 238 -21.34 9.45 6.10
CA VAL A 238 -19.93 9.77 6.30
C VAL A 238 -19.89 11.02 7.18
N ILE A 239 -19.19 10.93 8.30
CA ILE A 239 -19.09 12.02 9.29
C ILE A 239 -17.94 12.94 8.92
N GLY A 240 -18.23 14.23 8.73
CA GLY A 240 -17.23 15.27 8.57
C GLY A 240 -16.73 15.82 9.90
N GLY A 241 -15.44 16.14 9.98
CA GLY A 241 -14.86 16.87 11.08
C GLY A 241 -15.43 18.29 11.17
N ILE A 242 -15.62 18.78 12.40
CA ILE A 242 -16.11 20.13 12.65
C ILE A 242 -15.00 21.12 12.25
N GLN A 243 -15.33 22.15 11.46
CA GLN A 243 -14.45 23.31 11.30
C GLN A 243 -14.40 24.05 12.64
N VAL A 244 -13.34 23.85 13.41
CA VAL A 244 -13.07 24.70 14.57
C VAL A 244 -12.51 26.01 14.02
N SER A 245 -13.33 27.06 14.02
CA SER A 245 -12.84 28.42 13.79
C SER A 245 -11.87 28.76 14.93
N GLU A 246 -10.60 28.99 14.61
CA GLU A 246 -9.68 29.67 15.53
C GLU A 246 -10.09 31.15 15.61
N GLU A 247 -11.26 31.44 16.19
CA GLU A 247 -11.52 32.74 16.81
C GLU A 247 -11.06 32.62 18.26
N VAL A 248 -9.76 32.87 18.46
CA VAL A 248 -9.26 33.22 19.78
C VAL A 248 -9.73 34.65 20.01
N GLU A 249 -10.76 34.83 20.86
CA GLU A 249 -11.07 36.13 21.43
C GLU A 249 -9.81 36.66 22.15
N ILE A 250 -9.28 37.78 21.69
CA ILE A 250 -8.26 38.58 22.41
C ILE A 250 -9.00 39.64 23.24
#